data_AF-A0A2T9YDP4-F1
#
_entry.id   AF-A0A2T9YDP4-F1
#
_cell.length_a   1.000
_cell.length_b   1.000
_cell.length_c   1.000
_cell.angle_alpha   90.00
_cell.angle_beta   90.00
_cell.angle_gamma   90.00
#
_symmetry.space_group_name_H-M   'P 1'
#
loop_
_entity.id
_entity.type
_entity.pdbx_description
1 polymer ?
#
loop_
_entity_poly.entity_id
_entity_poly.type
_entity_poly.pdbx_seq_one_letter_code
_entity_poly.pdbx_strand_id
1 'polypeptide(L)'
;MDPGLQNNSLDTFISSVVVNGAICLAFFVLFSIFRTKNKYLYAPKTSLKSKALAPRLPESSLFGWLSAILKLDHDQVLQYCGPDGFMFLYFLRQNVFIFLILTIIGMGIILPINVTDSDDINGLNKTTMSNIRRANSVIVQ
;
A
#
# COMPACT_ATOMS: atom_id res chain seq x y z
N MET A 1 -29.57 21.45 9.20
CA MET A 1 -28.37 20.64 9.53
C MET A 1 -27.31 21.57 10.09
N ASP A 2 -26.87 21.35 11.33
CA ASP A 2 -25.86 22.20 11.97
C ASP A 2 -24.45 21.94 11.40
N PRO A 3 -23.70 22.99 11.01
CA PRO A 3 -22.34 22.88 10.43
C PRO A 3 -21.29 22.35 11.43
N GLY A 4 -21.65 22.15 12.70
CA GLY A 4 -20.76 21.63 13.73
C GLY A 4 -20.54 20.13 13.70
N LEU A 5 -21.44 19.32 13.11
CA LEU A 5 -21.37 17.85 13.21
C LEU A 5 -20.45 17.19 12.16
N GLN A 6 -20.36 17.74 10.95
CA GLN A 6 -19.55 17.18 9.85
C GLN A 6 -18.04 17.30 10.08
N ASN A 7 -17.60 18.36 10.75
CA ASN A 7 -16.18 18.62 11.00
C ASN A 7 -15.58 17.53 11.90
N ASN A 8 -16.34 17.09 12.91
CA ASN A 8 -15.88 16.08 13.88
C ASN A 8 -15.55 14.73 13.24
N SER A 9 -16.31 14.27 12.24
CA SER A 9 -16.07 12.96 11.60
C SER A 9 -14.81 12.96 10.73
N LEU A 10 -14.55 14.05 10.00
CA LEU A 10 -13.31 14.22 9.22
C LEU A 10 -12.10 14.31 10.12
N ASP A 11 -12.20 15.08 11.20
CA ASP A 11 -11.12 15.27 12.15
C ASP A 11 -10.77 13.96 12.87
N THR A 12 -11.78 13.15 13.22
CA THR A 12 -11.56 11.82 13.81
C THR A 12 -10.87 10.88 12.81
N PHE A 13 -11.29 10.90 11.54
CA PHE A 13 -10.65 10.11 10.50
C PHE A 13 -9.20 10.53 10.28
N ILE A 14 -8.94 11.83 10.08
CA ILE A 14 -7.59 12.38 9.88
C ILE A 14 -6.70 12.05 11.09
N SER A 15 -7.21 12.24 12.30
CA SER A 15 -6.50 11.88 13.53
C SER A 15 -6.13 10.40 13.55
N SER A 16 -7.08 9.50 13.24
CA SER A 16 -6.80 8.07 13.18
C SER A 16 -5.78 7.70 12.10
N VAL A 17 -5.82 8.33 10.92
CA VAL A 17 -4.86 8.09 9.82
C VAL A 17 -3.46 8.54 10.24
N VAL A 18 -3.35 9.70 10.86
CA VAL A 18 -2.06 10.24 11.32
C VAL A 18 -1.48 9.38 12.43
N VAL A 19 -2.28 9.00 13.44
CA VAL A 19 -1.82 8.17 14.56
C VAL A 19 -1.39 6.78 14.10
N ASN A 20 -2.23 6.08 13.33
CA ASN A 20 -1.89 4.76 12.80
C ASN A 20 -0.70 4.82 11.82
N GLY A 21 -0.65 5.85 10.97
CA GLY A 21 0.46 6.09 10.06
C GLY A 21 1.77 6.35 10.79
N ALA A 22 1.75 7.14 11.86
CA ALA A 22 2.92 7.40 12.70
C ALA A 22 3.42 6.14 13.40
N ILE A 23 2.51 5.32 13.94
CA ILE A 23 2.84 4.02 14.55
C ILE A 23 3.47 3.10 13.50
N CYS A 24 2.89 3.03 12.31
CA CYS A 24 3.41 2.22 11.20
C CYS A 24 4.83 2.66 10.79
N LEU A 25 5.04 3.98 10.66
CA LEU A 25 6.37 4.55 10.38
C LEU A 25 7.37 4.28 11.51
N ALA A 26 6.97 4.38 12.77
CA ALA A 26 7.84 4.10 13.91
C ALA A 26 8.29 2.63 13.91
N PHE A 27 7.37 1.68 13.75
CA PHE A 27 7.71 0.26 13.62
C PHE A 27 8.55 -0.02 12.37
N PHE A 28 8.24 0.64 11.25
CA PHE A 28 9.00 0.50 10.01
C PHE A 28 10.45 0.99 10.17
N VAL A 29 10.67 2.14 10.79
CA VAL A 29 12.00 2.68 11.08
C VAL A 29 12.75 1.76 12.05
N LEU A 30 12.08 1.30 13.11
CA LEU A 30 12.66 0.36 14.07
C LEU A 30 13.08 -0.95 13.39
N PHE A 31 12.21 -1.52 12.56
CA PHE A 31 12.51 -2.70 11.75
C PHE A 31 13.64 -2.45 10.75
N SER A 32 13.66 -1.28 10.10
CA SER A 32 14.69 -0.89 9.14
C SER A 32 16.07 -0.83 9.80
N ILE A 33 16.16 -0.23 11.00
CA ILE A 33 17.38 -0.19 11.82
C ILE A 33 17.79 -1.60 12.27
N PHE A 34 16.85 -2.38 12.80
CA PHE A 34 17.13 -3.74 13.29
C PHE A 34 17.66 -4.64 12.16
N ARG A 35 17.07 -4.53 10.96
CA ARG A 35 17.50 -5.22 9.75
C ARG A 35 18.89 -4.80 9.27
N THR A 36 19.23 -3.52 9.31
CA THR A 36 20.57 -3.05 8.90
C THR A 36 21.65 -3.49 9.88
N LYS A 37 21.34 -3.55 11.18
CA LYS A 37 22.32 -3.89 12.22
C LYS A 37 22.68 -5.38 12.26
N ASN A 38 21.81 -6.30 11.82
CA ASN A 38 22.04 -7.73 11.93
C ASN A 38 22.37 -8.44 10.59
N LYS A 39 23.35 -7.90 9.84
CA LYS A 39 23.88 -8.52 8.60
C LYS A 39 24.46 -9.93 8.80
N TYR A 40 24.90 -10.28 10.02
CA TYR A 40 25.56 -11.56 10.34
C TYR A 40 24.61 -12.78 10.32
N LEU A 41 23.33 -12.58 10.65
CA LEU A 41 22.30 -13.63 10.68
C LEU A 41 21.53 -13.76 9.36
N TYR A 42 21.41 -12.67 8.60
CA TYR A 42 20.64 -12.63 7.34
C TYR A 42 21.45 -12.95 6.07
N ALA A 43 22.79 -13.10 6.18
CA ALA A 43 23.67 -13.31 5.04
C ALA A 43 24.70 -14.46 5.22
N PRO A 44 24.33 -15.68 5.69
CA PRO A 44 25.27 -16.81 5.68
C PRO A 44 25.55 -17.32 4.25
N LYS A 45 24.57 -17.24 3.33
CA LYS A 45 24.69 -17.76 1.96
C LYS A 45 25.33 -16.79 0.94
N THR A 46 25.41 -15.49 1.24
CA THR A 46 26.10 -14.50 0.39
C THR A 46 27.61 -14.49 0.59
N SER A 47 28.09 -14.95 1.75
CA SER A 47 29.54 -15.00 2.06
C SER A 47 30.23 -16.22 1.46
N LEU A 48 29.50 -17.30 1.17
CA LEU A 48 30.07 -18.56 0.68
C LEU A 48 30.04 -18.70 -0.86
N LYS A 49 29.09 -18.04 -1.55
CA LYS A 49 28.92 -18.15 -3.01
C LYS A 49 29.31 -16.85 -3.71
N SER A 50 30.62 -16.61 -3.80
CA SER A 50 31.27 -15.59 -4.64
C SER A 50 30.85 -14.12 -4.41
N LYS A 51 31.77 -13.35 -3.80
CA LYS A 51 31.75 -11.89 -3.67
C LYS A 51 31.70 -11.15 -5.03
N ALA A 52 31.89 -11.85 -6.15
CA ALA A 52 31.92 -11.28 -7.49
C ALA A 52 30.53 -11.17 -8.17
N LEU A 53 29.51 -11.90 -7.69
CA LEU A 53 28.18 -11.92 -8.29
C LEU A 53 27.09 -11.24 -7.44
N ALA A 54 27.38 -10.93 -6.17
CA ALA A 54 26.41 -10.33 -5.27
C ALA A 54 26.12 -8.88 -5.72
N PRO A 55 24.88 -8.53 -6.14
CA PRO A 55 24.53 -7.15 -6.42
C PRO A 55 24.80 -6.32 -5.17
N ARG A 56 25.70 -5.34 -5.27
CA ARG A 56 26.05 -4.42 -4.18
C ARG A 56 24.76 -3.76 -3.70
N LEU A 57 24.25 -4.19 -2.54
CA LEU A 57 23.13 -3.51 -1.91
C LEU A 57 23.59 -2.09 -1.58
N PRO A 58 22.90 -1.03 -2.06
CA PRO A 58 23.27 0.34 -1.73
C PRO A 58 23.12 0.52 -0.21
N GLU A 59 24.22 0.86 0.46
CA GLU A 59 24.36 0.75 1.91
C GLU A 59 23.62 1.84 2.73
N SER A 60 22.77 2.66 2.13
CA SER A 60 22.39 3.94 2.76
C SER A 60 20.97 4.43 2.50
N SER A 61 19.98 3.56 2.32
CA SER A 61 18.58 4.02 2.17
C SER A 61 17.59 3.16 2.96
N LEU A 62 16.75 3.83 3.76
CA LEU A 62 15.66 3.22 4.55
C LEU A 62 14.66 2.43 3.67
N PHE A 63 14.56 2.78 2.39
CA PHE A 63 13.78 2.07 1.36
C PHE A 63 14.65 1.34 0.32
N GLY A 64 15.98 1.43 0.43
CA GLY A 64 16.92 0.84 -0.52
C GLY A 64 16.81 -0.68 -0.62
N TRP A 65 16.41 -1.34 0.47
CA TRP A 65 16.17 -2.78 0.48
C TRP A 65 14.94 -3.18 -0.35
N LEU A 66 13.88 -2.36 -0.35
CA LEU A 66 12.66 -2.63 -1.11
C LEU A 66 12.93 -2.42 -2.60
N SER A 67 13.63 -1.33 -2.94
CA SER A 67 14.11 -1.10 -4.31
C SER A 67 15.07 -2.20 -4.76
N ALA A 68 15.98 -2.69 -3.90
CA ALA A 68 16.88 -3.79 -4.22
C ALA A 68 16.14 -5.10 -4.51
N ILE A 69 15.05 -5.40 -3.80
CA ILE A 69 14.20 -6.57 -4.08
C ILE A 69 13.48 -6.41 -5.41
N LEU A 70 12.95 -5.22 -5.70
CA LEU A 70 12.24 -4.94 -6.95
C LEU A 70 13.15 -4.87 -8.17
N LYS A 71 14.41 -4.46 -7.98
CA LYS A 71 15.43 -4.30 -9.02
C LYS A 71 16.28 -5.57 -9.23
N LEU A 72 16.04 -6.62 -8.43
CA LEU A 72 16.76 -7.88 -8.57
C LEU A 72 16.32 -8.57 -9.87
N ASP A 73 17.31 -8.92 -10.69
CA ASP A 73 17.07 -9.53 -12.00
C ASP A 73 16.40 -10.92 -11.86
N HIS A 74 15.48 -11.24 -12.76
CA HIS A 74 14.70 -12.48 -12.72
C HIS A 74 15.57 -13.73 -12.72
N ASP A 75 16.70 -13.72 -13.43
CA ASP A 75 17.63 -14.85 -13.47
C ASP A 75 18.38 -15.03 -12.15
N GLN A 76 18.66 -13.93 -11.45
CA GLN A 76 19.29 -13.96 -10.12
C GLN A 76 18.29 -14.49 -9.09
N VAL A 77 17.04 -14.04 -9.11
CA VAL A 77 15.99 -14.53 -8.19
C VAL A 77 15.81 -16.04 -8.33
N LEU A 78 15.79 -16.57 -9.56
CA LEU A 78 15.62 -18.00 -9.82
C LEU A 78 16.78 -18.83 -9.24
N GLN A 79 18.02 -18.35 -9.36
CA GLN A 79 19.19 -19.05 -8.82
C GLN A 79 19.28 -19.03 -7.28
N TYR A 80 18.75 -18.00 -6.62
CA TYR A 80 18.84 -17.84 -5.17
C TYR A 80 17.64 -18.41 -4.40
N CYS A 81 16.42 -18.22 -4.91
CA CYS A 81 15.17 -18.64 -4.25
C CYS A 81 14.60 -19.95 -4.80
N GLY A 82 15.14 -20.46 -5.92
CA GLY A 82 14.54 -21.60 -6.63
C GLY A 82 13.21 -21.23 -7.30
N PRO A 83 12.55 -22.22 -7.93
CA PRO A 83 11.34 -21.99 -8.71
C PRO A 83 10.12 -21.58 -7.87
N ASP A 84 9.97 -22.13 -6.66
CA ASP A 84 8.82 -21.84 -5.79
C ASP A 84 8.86 -20.40 -5.23
N GLY A 85 10.02 -19.97 -4.72
CA GLY A 85 10.20 -18.59 -4.24
C GLY A 85 10.11 -17.56 -5.37
N PHE A 86 10.55 -17.91 -6.58
CA PHE A 86 10.34 -17.08 -7.77
C PHE A 86 8.85 -16.88 -8.07
N MET A 87 8.06 -17.96 -8.07
CA MET A 87 6.62 -17.92 -8.33
C MET A 87 5.89 -17.02 -7.31
N PHE A 88 6.24 -17.14 -6.02
CA PHE A 88 5.65 -16.31 -4.97
C PHE A 88 5.96 -14.81 -5.14
N LEU A 89 7.22 -14.46 -5.40
CA LEU A 89 7.63 -13.06 -5.61
C LEU A 89 7.02 -12.48 -6.89
N TYR A 90 6.96 -13.29 -7.95
CA TYR A 90 6.31 -12.91 -9.21
C TYR A 90 4.82 -12.63 -8.99
N PHE A 91 4.13 -13.52 -8.27
CA PHE A 91 2.72 -13.35 -7.90
C PHE A 91 2.51 -12.08 -7.08
N LEU A 92 3.29 -11.84 -6.03
CA LEU A 92 3.18 -10.62 -5.22
C LEU A 92 3.37 -9.35 -6.04
N ARG A 93 4.38 -9.31 -6.92
CA ARG A 93 4.63 -8.16 -7.80
C ARG A 93 3.43 -7.90 -8.71
N GLN A 94 2.87 -8.96 -9.30
CA GLN A 94 1.72 -8.85 -10.18
C GLN A 94 0.47 -8.38 -9.43
N ASN A 95 0.26 -8.84 -8.19
CA ASN A 95 -0.84 -8.37 -7.34
C ASN A 95 -0.72 -6.87 -7.08
N VAL A 96 0.45 -6.39 -6.65
CA VAL A 96 0.65 -4.95 -6.40
C VAL A 96 0.35 -4.12 -7.65
N PHE A 97 0.78 -4.59 -8.83
CA PHE A 97 0.51 -3.91 -10.09
C PHE A 97 -1.00 -3.83 -10.40
N ILE A 98 -1.72 -4.95 -10.25
CA ILE A 98 -3.16 -4.99 -10.52
C ILE A 98 -3.94 -4.13 -9.52
N PHE A 99 -3.59 -4.17 -8.24
CA PHE A 99 -4.20 -3.33 -7.20
C PHE A 99 -3.94 -1.85 -7.43
N LEU A 100 -2.74 -1.49 -7.91
CA LEU A 100 -2.40 -0.11 -8.23
C LEU A 100 -3.24 0.42 -9.39
N ILE A 101 -3.38 -0.36 -10.47
CA ILE A 101 -4.27 -0.01 -11.60
C ILE A 101 -5.72 0.14 -11.13
N LEU A 102 -6.24 -0.85 -10.38
CA LEU A 102 -7.60 -0.81 -9.86
C LEU A 102 -7.83 0.38 -8.93
N THR A 103 -6.83 0.76 -8.13
CA THR A 103 -6.90 1.93 -7.25
C THR A 103 -6.96 3.22 -8.06
N ILE A 104 -6.14 3.38 -9.10
CA ILE A 104 -6.18 4.57 -9.96
C ILE A 104 -7.54 4.69 -10.66
N ILE A 105 -8.03 3.58 -11.21
CA ILE A 105 -9.34 3.53 -11.88
C ILE A 105 -10.46 3.81 -10.86
N GLY A 106 -10.41 3.19 -9.69
CA GLY A 106 -11.40 3.39 -8.62
C GLY A 106 -11.42 4.83 -8.10
N MET A 107 -10.25 5.41 -7.85
CA MET A 107 -10.09 6.81 -7.44
C MET A 107 -10.58 7.77 -8.55
N GLY A 108 -10.28 7.46 -9.81
CA GLY A 108 -10.63 8.32 -10.94
C GLY A 108 -12.09 8.22 -11.39
N ILE A 109 -12.77 7.09 -11.16
CA ILE A 109 -14.13 6.84 -11.66
C ILE A 109 -15.16 6.76 -10.53
N ILE A 110 -14.89 5.99 -9.47
CA ILE A 110 -15.88 5.72 -8.42
C ILE A 110 -16.07 6.96 -7.51
N LEU A 111 -15.00 7.68 -7.19
CA LEU A 111 -15.08 8.90 -6.38
C LEU A 111 -15.92 10.01 -7.04
N PRO A 112 -15.67 10.45 -8.30
CA PRO A 112 -16.46 11.52 -8.89
C PRO A 112 -17.91 11.12 -9.11
N ILE A 113 -18.21 9.85 -9.40
CA ILE A 113 -19.58 9.36 -9.51
C ILE A 113 -20.31 9.48 -8.17
N ASN A 114 -19.72 9.00 -7.08
CA ASN A 114 -20.33 9.09 -5.74
C ASN A 114 -20.52 10.55 -5.27
N VAL A 115 -19.60 11.44 -5.66
CA VAL A 115 -19.62 12.88 -5.31
C VAL A 115 -20.64 13.69 -6.14
N THR A 116 -20.98 13.25 -7.35
CA THR A 116 -21.91 13.99 -8.23
C THR A 116 -23.37 13.75 -7.85
N ASP A 117 -23.71 12.59 -7.28
CA ASP A 117 -25.08 12.26 -6.84
C ASP A 117 -25.41 12.77 -5.42
N SER A 118 -24.50 13.48 -4.76
CA SER A 118 -24.61 13.95 -3.36
C SER A 118 -24.88 15.44 -3.28
N ASP A 119 -26.15 15.80 -3.22
CA ASP A 119 -26.63 17.20 -3.17
C ASP A 119 -26.58 17.84 -1.76
N ASP A 120 -26.47 17.07 -0.66
CA ASP A 120 -26.59 17.64 0.72
C ASP A 120 -25.67 17.01 1.79
N ILE A 121 -24.63 16.27 1.39
CA ILE A 121 -23.67 15.66 2.34
C ILE A 121 -22.26 16.22 2.14
N ASN A 122 -21.71 16.86 3.18
CA ASN A 122 -20.30 17.27 3.21
C ASN A 122 -19.47 16.27 4.04
N GLY A 123 -18.18 16.16 3.70
CA GLY A 123 -17.22 15.29 4.35
C GLY A 123 -17.13 13.87 3.76
N LEU A 124 -16.48 12.95 4.50
CA LEU A 124 -16.12 11.61 4.01
C LEU A 124 -17.35 10.78 3.61
N ASN A 125 -18.51 11.07 4.21
CA ASN A 125 -19.80 10.45 3.87
C ASN A 125 -20.20 10.65 2.40
N LYS A 126 -19.66 11.69 1.72
CA LYS A 126 -19.88 11.96 0.30
C LYS A 126 -19.33 10.87 -0.63
N THR A 127 -18.33 10.13 -0.18
CA THR A 127 -17.68 9.07 -0.99
C THR A 127 -18.32 7.69 -0.84
N THR A 128 -19.30 7.54 0.04
CA THR A 128 -19.97 6.28 0.35
C THR A 128 -21.09 5.97 -0.63
N MET A 129 -21.23 4.70 -1.02
CA MET A 129 -22.24 4.20 -1.97
C MET A 129 -23.70 4.31 -1.47
N SER A 130 -23.92 4.60 -0.19
CA SER A 130 -25.25 4.75 0.41
C SER A 130 -26.00 6.01 -0.03
N ASN A 131 -25.37 6.90 -0.79
CA ASN A 131 -25.97 8.19 -1.19
C ASN A 131 -26.88 8.10 -2.44
N ILE A 132 -27.21 6.91 -2.95
CA ILE A 132 -28.06 6.78 -4.13
C ILE A 132 -29.44 7.40 -3.86
N ARG A 133 -29.81 8.42 -4.62
CA ARG A 133 -31.14 9.04 -4.54
C ARG A 133 -32.19 7.99 -4.90
N ARG A 134 -33.02 7.59 -3.92
CA ARG A 134 -34.19 6.73 -4.16
C ARG A 134 -35.20 7.53 -4.99
N ALA A 135 -35.03 7.55 -6.31
CA ALA A 135 -36.00 8.11 -7.24
C ALA A 135 -37.29 7.28 -7.11
N ASN A 136 -38.24 7.82 -6.35
CA ASN A 136 -39.65 7.51 -6.27
C ASN A 136 -40.06 6.09 -6.70
N SER A 137 -40.42 5.27 -5.71
CA SER A 137 -41.36 4.17 -5.87
C SER A 137 -42.70 4.70 -6.40
N VAL A 138 -42.78 4.95 -7.70
CA VAL A 138 -44.04 4.98 -8.44
C VAL A 138 -44.28 3.53 -8.87
N ILE A 139 -45.49 3.02 -8.63
CA ILE A 139 -45.91 1.60 -8.71
C ILE A 139 -45.75 0.88 -7.35
N VAL A 140 -46.70 1.06 -6.43
CA VAL A 140 -47.85 0.16 -6.20
C VAL A 140 -48.83 0.90 -5.28
N GLN A 141 -50.02 1.15 -5.80
CA GLN A 141 -51.26 1.40 -5.06
C GLN A 141 -51.80 0.08 -4.52
#